data_AF-A0A2N9G7R0-F1
#
_entry.id   AF-A0A2N9G7R0-F1
#
_cell.length_a   1.000
_cell.length_b   1.000
_cell.length_c   1.000
_cell.angle_alpha   90.00
_cell.angle_beta   90.00
_cell.angle_gamma   90.00
#
_symmetry.space_group_name_H-M   'P 1'
#
loop_
_entity.id
_entity.type
_entity.pdbx_description
1 polymer ?
#
loop_
_entity_poly.entity_id
_entity_poly.type
_entity_poly.pdbx_seq_one_letter_code
_entity_poly.pdbx_strand_id
1 'polypeptide(L)'
;MNGLRVNDCISACGIDRLTVGISSDSLLEPQFTAKLCSDACFQLCPNVVDLYFNLALAEGAYLPDVCDAKWSGPQHAIEFKSSGSVPPPASDIAMALISDAPAPSPEQS
;
A
#
# COMPACT_ATOMS: atom_id res chain seq x y z
N MET A 1 -9.48 -34.68 -15.11
CA MET A 1 -8.25 -34.21 -14.43
C MET A 1 -8.06 -32.73 -14.75
N ASN A 2 -8.57 -31.80 -13.92
CA ASN A 2 -8.39 -30.35 -14.13
C ASN A 2 -8.06 -29.58 -12.82
N GLY A 3 -7.94 -30.27 -11.68
CA GLY A 3 -7.71 -29.64 -10.38
C GLY A 3 -6.25 -29.38 -10.03
N LEU A 4 -5.29 -30.07 -10.67
CA LEU A 4 -3.86 -29.93 -10.36
C LEU A 4 -3.32 -28.57 -10.84
N ARG A 5 -3.55 -28.21 -12.11
CA ARG A 5 -3.17 -26.92 -12.72
C ARG A 5 -3.62 -25.71 -11.90
N VAL A 6 -4.81 -25.75 -11.30
CA VAL A 6 -5.33 -24.65 -10.48
C VAL A 6 -4.60 -24.55 -9.15
N ASN A 7 -4.29 -25.67 -8.50
CA ASN A 7 -3.52 -25.65 -7.25
C ASN A 7 -2.05 -25.24 -7.50
N ASP A 8 -1.46 -25.72 -8.60
CA ASP A 8 -0.10 -25.32 -9.03
C ASP A 8 -0.05 -23.82 -9.32
N CYS A 9 -1.09 -23.31 -9.97
CA CYS A 9 -1.25 -21.90 -10.26
C CYS A 9 -1.30 -21.05 -8.96
N ILE A 10 -2.20 -21.40 -8.05
CA ILE A 10 -2.39 -20.70 -6.78
C ILE A 10 -1.10 -20.70 -5.95
N SER A 11 -0.40 -21.84 -5.92
CA SER A 11 0.89 -21.96 -5.22
C SER A 11 1.98 -21.09 -5.85
N ALA A 12 2.08 -21.10 -7.19
CA ALA A 12 3.07 -20.33 -7.94
C ALA A 12 2.89 -18.82 -7.76
N CYS A 13 1.66 -18.31 -7.80
CA CYS A 13 1.37 -16.90 -7.60
C CYS A 13 1.28 -16.49 -6.13
N GLY A 14 1.32 -17.43 -5.18
CA GLY A 14 1.18 -17.14 -3.76
C GLY A 14 -0.21 -16.66 -3.35
N ILE A 15 -1.24 -17.05 -4.11
CA ILE A 15 -2.63 -16.75 -3.78
C ILE A 15 -3.14 -17.81 -2.81
N ASP A 16 -4.13 -17.49 -2.00
CA ASP A 16 -4.82 -18.49 -1.18
C ASP A 16 -6.25 -18.71 -1.71
N ARG A 17 -6.64 -19.99 -1.80
CA ARG A 17 -7.92 -20.42 -2.37
C ARG A 17 -9.11 -20.14 -1.46
N LEU A 18 -8.85 -19.76 -0.21
CA LEU A 18 -9.81 -19.43 0.83
C LEU A 18 -10.03 -17.93 0.99
N THR A 19 -9.18 -17.09 0.40
CA THR A 19 -9.36 -15.64 0.43
C THR A 19 -10.38 -15.23 -0.63
N VAL A 20 -11.63 -14.99 -0.20
CA VAL A 20 -12.65 -14.36 -1.05
C VAL A 20 -12.44 -12.85 -0.96
N GLY A 21 -11.45 -12.34 -1.69
CA GLY A 21 -11.12 -10.92 -1.73
C GLY A 21 -9.69 -10.70 -2.19
N ILE A 22 -9.52 -9.87 -3.22
CA ILE A 22 -8.22 -9.34 -3.63
C ILE A 22 -7.97 -8.10 -2.78
N SER A 23 -6.96 -8.14 -1.91
CA SER A 23 -6.53 -6.93 -1.21
C SER A 23 -5.54 -6.18 -2.09
N SER A 24 -5.84 -4.93 -2.44
CA SER A 24 -4.90 -4.05 -3.15
C SER A 24 -3.55 -3.94 -2.41
N ASP A 25 -3.59 -4.01 -1.07
CA ASP A 25 -2.39 -4.03 -0.22
C ASP A 25 -1.47 -5.23 -0.46
N SER A 26 -1.94 -6.32 -1.07
CA SER A 26 -1.09 -7.47 -1.38
C SER A 26 0.03 -7.09 -2.36
N LEU A 27 -0.17 -6.12 -3.24
CA LEU A 27 0.89 -5.63 -4.15
C LEU A 27 2.01 -4.89 -3.40
N LEU A 28 1.73 -4.39 -2.19
CA LEU A 28 2.71 -3.76 -1.31
C LEU A 28 3.52 -4.82 -0.54
N GLU A 29 2.99 -6.03 -0.37
CA GLU A 29 3.64 -7.13 0.34
C GLU A 29 4.79 -7.72 -0.51
N PRO A 30 6.05 -7.59 -0.06
CA PRO A 30 7.21 -8.04 -0.83
C PRO A 30 7.19 -9.51 -1.22
N GLN A 31 6.69 -10.34 -0.32
CA GLN A 31 6.64 -11.80 -0.48
C GLN A 31 5.60 -12.22 -1.52
N PHE A 32 4.45 -11.53 -1.53
CA PHE A 32 3.40 -11.79 -2.51
C PHE A 32 3.85 -11.37 -3.90
N THR A 33 4.33 -10.14 -4.05
CA THR A 33 4.79 -9.60 -5.33
C THR A 33 5.93 -10.42 -5.93
N ALA A 34 6.85 -10.96 -5.11
CA ALA A 34 7.90 -11.86 -5.60
C ALA A 34 7.35 -13.16 -6.23
N LYS A 35 6.28 -13.72 -5.68
CA LYS A 35 5.61 -14.91 -6.24
C LYS A 35 4.76 -14.56 -7.46
N LEU A 36 4.01 -13.46 -7.40
CA LEU A 36 3.21 -12.94 -8.51
C LEU A 36 4.09 -12.65 -9.73
N CYS A 37 5.27 -12.06 -9.52
CA CYS A 37 6.21 -11.72 -10.58
C CYS A 37 7.10 -12.90 -11.04
N SER A 38 6.86 -14.12 -10.54
CA SER A 38 7.63 -15.30 -10.97
C SER A 38 7.18 -15.80 -12.34
N ASP A 39 8.13 -16.29 -13.16
CA ASP A 39 7.82 -16.90 -14.45
C ASP A 39 6.77 -18.02 -14.33
N ALA A 40 6.81 -18.79 -13.24
CA ALA A 40 5.83 -19.84 -12.97
C ALA A 40 4.41 -19.27 -12.88
N CYS A 41 4.21 -18.13 -12.21
CA CYS A 41 2.91 -17.48 -12.13
C CYS A 41 2.44 -16.97 -13.50
N PHE A 42 3.31 -16.34 -14.29
CA PHE A 42 2.99 -15.89 -15.65
C PHE A 42 2.58 -17.04 -16.59
N GLN A 43 3.25 -18.20 -16.49
CA GLN A 43 2.99 -19.35 -17.36
C GLN A 43 1.78 -20.19 -16.91
N LEU A 44 1.56 -20.31 -15.59
CA LEU A 44 0.50 -21.15 -15.04
C LEU A 44 -0.82 -20.39 -14.85
N CYS A 45 -0.76 -19.07 -14.70
CA CYS A 45 -1.90 -18.25 -14.26
C CYS A 45 -2.07 -16.92 -15.04
N PRO A 46 -2.21 -16.95 -16.37
CA PRO A 46 -2.36 -15.71 -17.14
C PRO A 46 -3.55 -14.85 -16.69
N ASN A 47 -4.67 -15.47 -16.29
CA ASN A 47 -5.85 -14.75 -15.82
C ASN A 47 -5.66 -14.06 -14.46
N VAL A 48 -4.84 -14.66 -13.58
CA VAL A 48 -4.49 -14.04 -12.30
C VAL A 48 -3.61 -12.83 -12.55
N VAL A 49 -2.58 -13.00 -13.37
CA VAL A 49 -1.64 -11.93 -13.69
C VAL A 49 -2.38 -10.76 -14.33
N ASP A 50 -3.29 -11.02 -15.27
CA ASP A 50 -4.12 -9.99 -15.89
C ASP A 50 -5.00 -9.25 -14.86
N LEU A 51 -5.58 -9.97 -13.91
CA LEU A 51 -6.36 -9.37 -12.84
C LEU A 51 -5.52 -8.41 -11.98
N TYR A 52 -4.34 -8.84 -11.53
CA TYR A 52 -3.43 -7.98 -10.75
C TYR A 52 -2.83 -6.84 -11.57
N PHE A 53 -2.65 -7.03 -12.87
CA PHE A 53 -2.23 -5.97 -13.78
C PHE A 53 -3.28 -4.85 -13.84
N ASN A 54 -4.55 -5.22 -14.05
CA ASN A 54 -5.66 -4.28 -14.05
C ASN A 54 -5.86 -3.62 -12.68
N LEU A 55 -5.67 -4.38 -11.59
CA LEU A 55 -5.72 -3.85 -10.23
C LEU A 55 -4.62 -2.81 -10.00
N ALA A 56 -3.37 -3.11 -10.36
CA ALA A 56 -2.26 -2.17 -10.25
C ALA A 56 -2.57 -0.87 -11.02
N LEU A 57 -3.08 -0.98 -12.25
CA LEU A 57 -3.47 0.18 -13.05
C LEU A 57 -4.58 1.01 -12.40
N ALA A 58 -5.58 0.36 -11.80
CA ALA A 58 -6.65 1.04 -11.06
C ALA A 58 -6.13 1.78 -9.82
N GLU A 59 -5.05 1.29 -9.21
CA GLU A 59 -4.33 1.92 -8.09
C GLU A 59 -3.27 2.94 -8.57
N GLY A 60 -3.12 3.14 -9.89
CA GLY A 60 -2.15 4.07 -10.46
C GLY A 60 -0.71 3.54 -10.53
N ALA A 61 -0.52 2.23 -10.38
CA ALA A 61 0.76 1.54 -10.51
C ALA A 61 0.83 0.70 -11.81
N TYR A 62 2.04 0.44 -12.29
CA TYR A 62 2.27 -0.46 -13.42
C TYR A 62 2.90 -1.76 -12.92
N LEU A 63 2.22 -2.90 -13.12
CA LEU A 63 2.66 -4.18 -12.56
C LEU A 63 4.08 -4.58 -12.99
N PRO A 64 4.51 -4.41 -14.26
CA PRO A 64 5.89 -4.67 -14.66
C PRO A 64 6.91 -3.82 -13.92
N ASP A 65 6.64 -2.52 -13.68
CA ASP A 65 7.54 -1.66 -12.90
C ASP A 65 7.65 -2.15 -11.45
N VAL A 66 6.54 -2.63 -10.88
CA VAL A 66 6.50 -3.24 -9.54
C VAL A 66 7.33 -4.54 -9.49
N CYS A 67 7.30 -5.34 -10.57
CA CYS A 67 8.12 -6.54 -10.70
C CYS A 67 9.63 -6.22 -10.90
N ASP A 68 9.96 -5.23 -11.71
CA ASP A 68 11.34 -4.80 -11.98
C ASP A 68 11.99 -4.14 -10.74
N ALA A 69 11.20 -3.39 -9.97
CA ALA A 69 11.64 -2.81 -8.70
C ALA A 69 12.05 -3.88 -7.67
N LYS A 70 11.50 -5.11 -7.76
CA LYS A 70 11.92 -6.24 -6.93
C LYS A 70 13.21 -6.88 -7.43
N TRP A 71 13.40 -6.96 -8.75
CA TRP A 71 14.62 -7.52 -9.35
C TRP A 71 15.87 -6.68 -9.05
N SER A 72 15.68 -5.37 -8.81
CA SER A 72 16.73 -4.42 -8.49
C SER A 72 17.26 -4.48 -7.03
N GLY A 73 16.75 -5.40 -6.20
CA GLY A 73 17.22 -5.62 -4.82
C GLY A 73 16.61 -4.69 -3.76
N PRO A 74 16.77 -5.01 -2.46
CA PRO A 74 16.06 -4.35 -1.36
C PRO A 74 16.72 -3.01 -0.98
N GLN A 75 16.36 -1.90 -1.63
CA GLN A 75 16.84 -0.57 -1.23
C GLN A 75 15.77 0.51 -1.02
N HIS A 76 14.49 0.19 -1.19
CA HIS A 76 13.43 1.13 -0.87
C HIS A 76 12.51 0.53 0.19
N ALA A 77 13.07 0.36 1.39
CA ALA A 77 12.26 0.59 2.58
C ALA A 77 11.80 2.05 2.48
N ILE A 78 10.53 2.26 2.12
CA ILE A 78 9.91 3.57 2.29
C ILE A 78 9.93 3.88 3.80
N GLU A 79 10.97 4.57 4.25
CA GLU A 79 11.00 5.19 5.58
C GLU A 79 9.88 6.23 5.60
N PHE A 80 8.77 5.90 6.26
CA PHE A 80 7.80 6.89 6.69
C PHE A 80 8.44 7.75 7.78
N LYS A 81 9.29 8.70 7.39
CA LYS A 81 9.79 9.76 8.27
C LYS A 81 8.66 10.77 8.50
N SER A 82 7.83 10.46 9.48
CA SER A 82 6.95 11.43 10.11
C SER A 82 7.83 12.41 10.90
N SER A 83 8.22 13.53 10.26
CA SER A 83 8.88 14.65 10.94
C SER A 83 7.87 15.39 11.82
N GLY A 84 7.57 14.83 12.99
CA GLY A 84 6.95 15.56 14.10
C GLY A 84 8.04 16.27 14.90
N SER A 85 8.54 17.41 14.40
CA SER A 85 9.40 18.28 15.20
C SER A 85 8.53 19.10 16.14
N VAL A 86 8.31 18.59 17.35
CA VAL A 86 7.71 19.37 18.44
C VAL A 86 8.85 20.11 19.14
N PRO A 87 8.92 21.45 19.07
CA PRO A 87 9.91 22.19 19.86
C PRO A 87 9.65 21.98 21.35
N PRO A 88 10.71 21.90 22.19
CA PRO A 88 10.54 21.73 23.63
C PRO A 88 9.79 22.95 24.20
N PRO A 89 8.89 22.77 25.20
CA PRO A 89 8.31 23.91 25.90
C PRO A 89 9.43 24.59 26.68
N ALA A 90 9.77 25.82 26.29
CA ALA A 90 10.60 26.68 27.10
C ALA A 90 9.74 27.18 28.28
N SER A 91 10.13 26.79 29.49
CA SER A 91 9.55 27.27 30.73
C SER A 91 9.79 28.77 30.94
N ASP A 92 8.76 29.41 31.48
CA ASP A 92 8.75 30.60 32.34
C ASP A 92 9.15 31.96 31.75
N ILE A 93 8.15 32.76 31.35
CA ILE A 93 8.09 34.19 31.70
C ILE A 93 6.64 34.58 32.04
N ALA A 94 6.46 35.00 33.29
CA ALA A 94 5.23 35.59 33.81
C ALA A 94 5.02 37.04 33.35
N MET A 95 3.80 37.54 33.59
CA MET A 95 3.37 38.95 33.68
C MET A 95 2.58 39.55 32.50
N ALA A 96 1.25 39.36 32.61
CA ALA A 96 0.24 40.41 32.71
C ALA A 96 -0.14 41.29 31.49
N LEU A 97 -1.45 41.33 31.19
CA LEU A 97 -2.36 42.50 31.23
C LEU A 97 -3.45 42.48 30.11
N ILE A 98 -4.68 42.12 30.50
CA ILE A 98 -6.03 42.68 30.21
C ILE A 98 -6.47 43.24 28.83
N SER A 99 -7.79 43.00 28.58
CA SER A 99 -8.78 43.63 27.66
C SER A 99 -8.70 43.27 26.17
N ASP A 100 -9.77 43.02 25.42
CA ASP A 100 -11.20 43.35 25.53
C ASP A 100 -12.04 42.44 24.58
N ALA A 101 -13.37 42.33 24.78
CA ALA A 101 -14.35 41.54 23.98
C ALA A 101 -14.81 42.30 22.68
N PRO A 102 -15.85 41.92 21.86
CA PRO A 102 -16.79 40.76 21.82
C PRO A 102 -17.09 40.15 20.39
N ALA A 103 -18.12 39.26 20.35
CA ALA A 103 -18.77 38.36 19.34
C ALA A 103 -19.25 38.94 17.96
N PRO A 104 -19.96 38.25 16.99
CA PRO A 104 -20.82 37.03 17.05
C PRO A 104 -20.89 36.05 15.81
N SER A 105 -21.84 35.09 15.92
CA SER A 105 -22.20 33.87 15.14
C SER A 105 -22.44 33.97 13.61
N PRO A 106 -22.50 32.81 12.89
CA PRO A 106 -23.21 32.71 11.62
C PRO A 106 -24.56 31.98 11.73
N GLU A 107 -25.56 32.56 11.05
CA GLU A 107 -26.95 32.13 10.88
C GLU A 107 -27.07 31.21 9.65
N GLN A 108 -27.93 30.19 9.71
CA GLN A 108 -28.23 29.26 8.61
C GLN A 108 -29.30 29.81 7.67
N SER A 109 -29.25 29.43 6.38
CA SER A 109 -30.42 29.37 5.49
C SER A 109 -30.37 28.14 4.61
#